data_AF-F9PCX8-F1
#
_entry.id   AF-F9PCX8-F1
#
_cell.length_a   1.000
_cell.length_b   1.000
_cell.length_c   1.000
_cell.angle_alpha   90.00
_cell.angle_beta   90.00
_cell.angle_gamma   90.00
#
_symmetry.space_group_name_H-M   'P 1'
#
loop_
_entity.id
_entity.type
_entity.pdbx_description
1 polymer ?
#
loop_
_entity_poly.entity_id
_entity_poly.type
_entity_poly.pdbx_seq_one_letter_code
_entity_poly.pdbx_strand_id
1 'polypeptide(L)'
;MKNLPKNRQIELHAYWPREAFSSAPTQGLEEDNISNFKRVEVEIKADKVHAKVMIKWIFPIFFMALLLVTVHYYREFRQHTTLKKVYPKNHRLYEPPMDLPPMVLSEAIYSTSLEEVSPLNKQKFGKFTFEQLIQATLLDLVDRGHLSIFEGEEEPWLRINSEKGLSNFEKECLRMTLSTNKELALSDLFPEYQVSSGLFHGAKEADEKHIREFGMHLKRSFERRLERMQSCVRDKVKILRIPSYYRPLTEKENNLVKK
;
A
#
# COMPACT_ATOMS: atom_id res chain seq x y z
N MET A 1 -40.79 -51.20 -53.77
CA MET A 1 -39.94 -52.40 -53.95
C MET A 1 -39.55 -52.93 -52.57
N LYS A 2 -40.23 -53.98 -52.13
CA LYS A 2 -39.83 -54.81 -50.98
C LYS A 2 -38.85 -55.87 -51.50
N ASN A 3 -37.82 -56.20 -50.71
CA ASN A 3 -36.79 -57.24 -50.93
C ASN A 3 -35.43 -56.77 -51.48
N LEU A 4 -34.65 -56.07 -50.65
CA LEU A 4 -33.18 -56.02 -50.78
C LEU A 4 -32.56 -56.61 -49.50
N PRO A 5 -31.69 -57.64 -49.60
CA PRO A 5 -31.08 -58.27 -48.44
C PRO A 5 -30.05 -57.36 -47.77
N LYS A 6 -30.07 -57.30 -46.43
CA LYS A 6 -29.11 -56.57 -45.59
C LYS A 6 -27.71 -57.23 -45.72
N ASN A 7 -26.66 -56.43 -45.91
CA ASN A 7 -25.23 -56.82 -45.98
C ASN A 7 -24.67 -57.43 -47.29
N ARG A 8 -25.14 -57.01 -48.46
CA ARG A 8 -24.33 -57.10 -49.69
C ARG A 8 -24.11 -55.72 -50.29
N GLN A 9 -22.86 -55.40 -50.62
CA GLN A 9 -22.52 -54.22 -51.43
C GLN A 9 -23.18 -54.41 -52.80
N ILE A 10 -24.08 -53.49 -53.15
CA ILE A 10 -24.70 -53.45 -54.47
C ILE A 10 -23.68 -52.77 -55.38
N GLU A 11 -22.93 -53.57 -56.14
CA GLU A 11 -22.08 -53.05 -57.20
C GLU A 11 -22.95 -52.75 -58.42
N LEU A 12 -23.17 -51.47 -58.68
CA LEU A 12 -23.82 -50.98 -59.88
C LEU A 12 -22.83 -51.08 -61.05
N HIS A 13 -22.90 -52.18 -61.79
CA HIS A 13 -22.19 -52.34 -63.06
C HIS A 13 -23.06 -51.74 -64.17
N ALA A 14 -22.81 -50.47 -64.50
CA ALA A 14 -23.40 -49.84 -65.68
C ALA A 14 -22.56 -50.19 -66.91
N TYR A 15 -23.13 -50.93 -67.85
CA TYR A 15 -22.53 -51.17 -69.16
C TYR A 15 -22.91 -50.03 -70.08
N TRP A 16 -21.93 -49.22 -70.48
CA TRP A 16 -22.12 -48.18 -71.47
C TRP A 16 -21.69 -48.69 -72.85
N PRO A 17 -22.55 -48.55 -73.88
CA PRO A 17 -22.17 -48.88 -75.25
C PRO A 17 -21.00 -48.01 -75.70
N ARG A 18 -20.03 -48.61 -76.40
CA ARG A 18 -18.81 -47.90 -76.82
C ARG A 18 -19.13 -46.77 -77.81
N GLU A 19 -20.27 -46.85 -78.52
CA GLU A 19 -20.73 -45.80 -79.43
C GLU A 19 -21.21 -44.54 -78.70
N ALA A 20 -21.58 -44.63 -77.41
CA ALA A 20 -21.99 -43.45 -76.63
C ALA A 20 -20.83 -42.47 -76.37
N PHE A 21 -19.58 -42.90 -76.60
CA PHE A 21 -18.37 -42.10 -76.42
C PHE A 21 -17.66 -41.77 -77.73
N SER A 22 -18.18 -42.20 -78.89
CA SER A 22 -17.53 -41.94 -80.19
C SER A 22 -17.66 -40.49 -80.67
N SER A 23 -18.55 -39.71 -80.07
CA SER A 23 -18.76 -38.28 -80.31
C SER A 23 -18.22 -37.39 -79.17
N ALA A 24 -17.58 -37.97 -78.16
CA ALA A 24 -16.85 -37.19 -77.18
C ALA A 24 -15.68 -36.49 -77.91
N PRO A 25 -15.48 -35.17 -77.74
CA PRO A 25 -14.29 -34.51 -78.25
C PRO A 25 -13.09 -35.29 -77.75
N THR A 26 -12.07 -35.50 -78.59
CA THR A 26 -10.77 -35.97 -78.11
C THR A 26 -10.34 -34.97 -77.04
N GLN A 27 -10.54 -35.30 -75.77
CA GLN A 27 -9.92 -34.56 -74.68
C GLN A 27 -8.45 -34.64 -75.03
N GLY A 28 -7.87 -33.50 -75.41
CA GLY A 28 -6.48 -33.41 -75.86
C GLY A 28 -5.57 -33.92 -74.76
N LEU A 29 -5.37 -35.24 -74.75
CA LEU A 29 -4.43 -35.93 -73.91
C LEU A 29 -3.08 -35.73 -74.61
N GLU A 30 -2.60 -34.48 -74.57
CA GLU A 30 -1.19 -34.21 -74.74
C GLU A 30 -0.45 -35.07 -73.71
N GLU A 31 0.47 -35.92 -74.17
CA GLU A 31 1.33 -36.74 -73.31
C GLU A 31 2.07 -35.87 -72.26
N ASP A 32 2.24 -34.58 -72.56
CA ASP A 32 2.85 -33.57 -71.68
C ASP A 32 2.02 -33.25 -70.43
N ASN A 33 0.72 -33.57 -70.40
CA ASN A 33 -0.11 -33.40 -69.20
C ASN A 33 0.10 -34.49 -68.13
N ILE A 34 0.63 -35.65 -68.51
CA ILE A 34 0.93 -36.73 -67.56
C ILE A 34 2.12 -36.34 -66.68
N SER A 35 3.11 -35.64 -67.24
CA SER A 35 4.26 -35.13 -66.49
C SER A 35 3.83 -34.06 -65.48
N ASN A 36 2.93 -33.15 -65.88
CA ASN A 36 2.33 -32.15 -65.01
C ASN A 36 1.50 -32.77 -63.89
N PHE A 37 0.67 -33.77 -64.18
CA PHE A 37 -0.11 -34.47 -63.16
C PHE A 37 0.79 -35.19 -62.14
N LYS A 38 1.82 -35.89 -62.61
CA LYS A 38 2.81 -36.54 -61.73
C LYS A 38 3.55 -35.51 -60.86
N ARG A 39 3.90 -34.35 -61.41
CA ARG A 39 4.52 -33.25 -60.65
C ARG A 39 3.60 -32.76 -59.54
N VAL A 40 2.33 -32.49 -59.87
CA VAL A 40 1.32 -32.04 -58.90
C VAL A 40 1.07 -33.12 -57.83
N GLU A 41 1.04 -34.40 -58.19
CA GLU A 41 0.85 -35.48 -57.21
C GLU A 41 2.04 -35.61 -56.24
N VAL A 42 3.27 -35.40 -56.72
CA VAL A 42 4.48 -35.37 -55.87
C VAL A 42 4.46 -34.16 -54.95
N GLU A 43 4.07 -32.98 -55.46
CA GLU A 43 3.92 -31.75 -54.68
C GLU A 43 2.86 -31.92 -53.58
N ILE A 44 1.68 -32.45 -53.90
CA ILE A 44 0.61 -32.73 -52.93
C ILE A 44 1.06 -33.76 -51.89
N LYS A 45 1.82 -34.79 -52.29
CA LYS A 45 2.36 -35.79 -51.35
C LYS A 45 3.38 -35.14 -50.39
N ALA A 46 4.25 -34.28 -50.88
CA ALA A 46 5.21 -33.53 -50.06
C ALA A 46 4.49 -32.59 -49.09
N ASP A 47 3.56 -31.77 -49.58
CA ASP A 47 2.78 -30.82 -48.78
C ASP A 47 1.94 -31.52 -47.71
N LYS A 48 1.37 -32.68 -48.03
CA LYS A 48 0.61 -33.48 -47.06
C LYS A 48 1.50 -34.01 -45.93
N VAL A 49 2.75 -34.36 -46.22
CA VAL A 49 3.73 -34.78 -45.20
C VAL A 49 4.13 -33.58 -44.36
N HIS A 50 4.45 -32.43 -44.97
CA HIS A 50 4.78 -31.20 -44.26
C HIS A 50 3.64 -30.73 -43.35
N ALA A 51 2.41 -30.67 -43.85
CA ALA A 51 1.23 -30.31 -43.07
C ALA A 51 0.99 -31.27 -41.89
N LYS A 52 1.19 -32.57 -42.10
CA LYS A 52 1.06 -33.59 -41.04
C LYS A 52 2.13 -33.40 -39.96
N VAL A 53 3.36 -33.06 -40.32
CA VAL A 53 4.44 -32.77 -39.37
C VAL A 53 4.16 -31.48 -38.59
N MET A 54 3.72 -30.42 -39.28
CA MET A 54 3.36 -29.14 -38.65
C MET A 54 2.27 -29.32 -37.59
N ILE A 55 1.17 -29.99 -37.94
CA ILE A 55 0.02 -30.19 -37.06
C ILE A 55 0.34 -31.14 -35.90
N LYS A 56 1.08 -32.23 -36.15
CA LYS A 56 1.32 -33.23 -35.11
C LYS A 56 2.45 -32.89 -34.15
N TRP A 57 3.45 -32.13 -34.59
CA TRP A 57 4.66 -31.90 -33.81
C TRP A 57 4.89 -30.42 -33.50
N ILE A 58 4.92 -29.56 -34.53
CA ILE A 58 5.35 -28.17 -34.35
C ILE A 58 4.33 -27.37 -33.55
N PHE A 59 3.05 -27.43 -33.91
CA PHE A 59 2.00 -26.71 -33.17
C PHE A 59 1.90 -27.13 -31.70
N PRO A 60 1.81 -28.43 -31.34
CA PRO A 60 1.74 -28.85 -29.94
C PRO A 60 2.95 -28.41 -29.11
N ILE A 61 4.16 -28.52 -29.66
CA ILE A 61 5.39 -28.10 -28.98
C ILE A 61 5.38 -26.58 -28.74
N PHE A 62 4.98 -25.80 -29.75
CA PHE A 62 4.89 -24.35 -29.63
C PHE A 62 3.89 -23.91 -28.56
N PHE A 63 2.68 -24.49 -28.55
CA PHE A 63 1.67 -24.20 -27.54
C PHE A 63 2.12 -24.62 -26.13
N MET A 64 2.82 -25.75 -26.01
CA MET A 64 3.35 -26.21 -24.73
C MET A 64 4.45 -25.28 -24.21
N ALA A 65 5.34 -24.79 -25.07
CA ALA A 65 6.36 -23.81 -24.72
C ALA A 65 5.71 -22.48 -24.26
N LEU A 66 4.71 -21.99 -24.99
CA LEU A 66 3.97 -20.79 -24.62
C LEU A 66 3.31 -20.93 -23.24
N LEU A 67 2.69 -22.08 -22.96
CA LEU A 67 2.11 -22.38 -21.65
C LEU A 67 3.17 -22.33 -20.53
N LEU A 68 4.33 -22.95 -20.73
CA LEU A 68 5.41 -22.94 -19.74
C LEU A 68 5.90 -21.51 -19.47
N VAL A 69 6.02 -20.68 -20.50
CA VAL A 69 6.41 -19.26 -20.37
C VAL A 69 5.37 -18.50 -19.53
N THR A 70 4.07 -18.67 -19.79
CA THR A 70 3.02 -18.01 -18.99
C THR A 70 3.04 -18.43 -17.52
N VAL A 71 3.26 -19.73 -17.25
CA VAL A 71 3.39 -20.25 -15.87
C VAL A 71 4.62 -19.69 -15.18
N HIS A 72 5.73 -19.54 -15.89
CA HIS A 72 6.96 -18.95 -15.36
C HIS A 72 6.74 -17.49 -14.96
N TYR A 73 6.22 -16.65 -15.86
CA TYR A 73 5.91 -15.25 -15.55
C TYR A 73 4.87 -15.12 -14.42
N TYR A 74 3.85 -15.98 -14.39
CA TYR A 74 2.89 -16.00 -13.30
C TYR A 74 3.54 -16.33 -11.95
N ARG A 75 4.50 -17.27 -11.92
CA ARG A 75 5.25 -17.60 -10.70
C ARG A 75 6.12 -16.45 -10.24
N GLU A 76 6.87 -15.82 -11.13
CA GLU A 76 7.69 -14.63 -10.81
C GLU A 76 6.81 -13.49 -10.28
N PHE A 77 5.74 -13.17 -10.99
CA PHE A 77 4.78 -12.15 -10.56
C PHE A 77 4.19 -12.48 -9.18
N ARG A 78 3.79 -13.73 -8.95
CA ARG A 78 3.27 -14.18 -7.65
C ARG A 78 4.35 -14.07 -6.58
N GLN A 79 5.60 -14.46 -6.84
CA GLN A 79 6.68 -14.32 -5.86
C GLN A 79 6.98 -12.86 -5.48
N HIS A 80 6.88 -11.94 -6.45
CA HIS A 80 7.07 -10.51 -6.22
C HIS A 80 5.88 -9.84 -5.52
N THR A 81 4.65 -10.31 -5.75
CA THR A 81 3.43 -9.70 -5.20
C THR A 81 2.91 -10.37 -3.92
N THR A 82 3.27 -11.64 -3.66
CA THR A 82 2.85 -12.30 -2.42
C THR A 82 3.61 -11.73 -1.23
N LEU A 83 2.86 -11.16 -0.28
CA LEU A 83 3.35 -10.82 1.04
C LEU A 83 3.96 -12.07 1.69
N LYS A 84 5.30 -12.10 1.84
CA LYS A 84 6.04 -13.21 2.46
C LYS A 84 5.81 -13.35 3.98
N LYS A 85 4.85 -12.63 4.55
CA LYS A 85 4.61 -12.55 5.99
C LYS A 85 3.34 -13.31 6.34
N VAL A 86 3.47 -14.34 7.16
CA VAL A 86 2.32 -15.07 7.72
C VAL A 86 1.74 -14.20 8.84
N TYR A 87 0.50 -13.77 8.66
CA TYR A 87 -0.24 -13.02 9.68
C TYR A 87 -1.09 -13.97 10.53
N PRO A 88 -1.19 -13.76 11.85
CA PRO A 88 -2.06 -14.57 12.71
C PRO A 88 -3.54 -14.37 12.36
N LYS A 89 -4.36 -15.40 12.62
CA LYS A 89 -5.72 -15.60 12.09
C LYS A 89 -6.74 -14.49 12.41
N ASN A 90 -6.46 -13.62 13.38
CA ASN A 90 -7.31 -12.52 13.83
C ASN A 90 -6.70 -11.13 13.61
N HIS A 91 -5.62 -11.03 12.83
CA HIS A 91 -4.96 -9.76 12.58
C HIS A 91 -5.60 -9.06 11.39
N ARG A 92 -6.32 -7.96 11.64
CA ARG A 92 -6.83 -7.10 10.59
C ARG A 92 -5.64 -6.36 9.96
N LEU A 93 -5.51 -6.40 8.63
CA LEU A 93 -4.40 -5.78 7.89
C LEU A 93 -4.23 -4.28 8.15
N TYR A 94 -5.30 -3.62 8.60
CA TYR A 94 -5.36 -2.19 8.89
C TYR A 94 -5.21 -1.87 10.38
N GLU A 95 -5.16 -2.88 11.25
CA GLU A 95 -4.91 -2.68 12.67
C GLU A 95 -3.43 -2.91 12.96
N PRO A 96 -2.77 -1.99 13.67
CA PRO A 96 -1.43 -2.25 14.15
C PRO A 96 -1.43 -3.54 15.00
N PRO A 97 -0.37 -4.36 14.93
CA PRO A 97 -0.31 -5.65 15.63
C PRO A 97 -0.31 -5.52 17.16
N MET A 98 -0.34 -4.30 17.68
CA MET A 98 -0.29 -3.97 19.09
C MET A 98 -1.14 -2.72 19.32
N ASP A 99 -1.71 -2.61 20.52
CA ASP A 99 -2.30 -1.37 21.01
C ASP A 99 -1.18 -0.34 21.20
N LEU A 100 -1.06 0.60 20.26
CA LEU A 100 0.01 1.58 20.20
C LEU A 100 -0.50 2.90 20.78
N PRO A 101 0.26 3.56 21.68
CA PRO A 101 -0.09 4.89 22.13
C PRO A 101 -0.23 5.86 20.95
N PRO A 102 -1.14 6.86 21.03
CA PRO A 102 -1.48 7.72 19.90
C PRO A 102 -0.28 8.39 19.20
N MET A 103 0.71 8.87 19.96
CA MET A 103 1.93 9.48 19.41
C MET A 103 2.87 8.47 18.73
N VAL A 104 2.92 7.23 19.22
CA VAL A 104 3.69 6.15 18.59
C VAL A 104 3.01 5.70 17.30
N LEU A 105 1.68 5.64 17.32
CA LEU A 105 0.86 5.34 16.16
C LEU A 105 1.01 6.41 15.07
N SER A 106 0.99 7.70 15.43
CA SER A 106 1.15 8.80 14.46
C SER A 106 2.51 8.74 13.76
N GLU A 107 3.59 8.52 14.53
CA GLU A 107 4.94 8.40 13.99
C GLU A 107 5.07 7.16 13.08
N ALA A 108 4.71 5.98 13.59
CA ALA A 108 5.02 4.73 12.91
C ALA A 108 4.09 4.44 11.72
N ILE A 109 2.80 4.73 11.87
CA ILE A 109 1.78 4.39 10.86
C ILE A 109 1.45 5.56 9.97
N TYR A 110 1.47 6.80 10.45
CA TYR A 110 1.08 7.97 9.65
C TYR A 110 2.25 8.86 9.24
N SER A 111 3.50 8.48 9.56
CA SER A 111 4.70 9.28 9.33
C SER A 111 4.52 10.74 9.75
N THR A 112 3.79 10.96 10.84
CA THR A 112 3.47 12.29 11.34
C THR A 112 4.21 12.46 12.66
N SER A 113 5.28 13.26 12.62
CA SER A 113 6.09 13.56 13.80
C SER A 113 5.54 14.77 14.56
N LEU A 114 5.78 14.82 15.87
CA LEU A 114 5.34 15.94 16.70
C LEU A 114 6.06 17.26 16.35
N GLU A 115 7.28 17.14 15.83
CA GLU A 115 8.06 18.28 15.31
C GLU A 115 7.37 18.90 14.09
N GLU A 116 6.82 18.08 13.19
CA GLU A 116 6.09 18.55 11.99
C GLU A 116 4.76 19.23 12.31
N VAL A 117 3.99 18.68 13.25
CA VAL A 117 2.67 19.21 13.60
C VAL A 117 2.69 20.34 14.62
N SER A 118 3.89 20.76 15.06
CA SER A 118 4.10 21.78 16.07
C SER A 118 3.28 23.06 15.77
N PRO A 119 2.58 23.64 16.75
CA PRO A 119 1.80 24.86 16.55
C PRO A 119 2.67 26.08 16.18
N LEU A 120 3.98 26.00 16.40
CA LEU A 120 4.94 27.03 16.00
C LEU A 120 5.31 26.95 14.51
N ASN A 121 5.09 25.81 13.87
CA ASN A 121 5.32 25.66 12.45
C ASN A 121 4.11 26.20 11.68
N LYS A 122 4.36 27.16 10.79
CA LYS A 122 3.30 27.75 9.94
C LYS A 122 2.81 26.76 8.89
N GLN A 123 3.65 25.81 8.51
CA GLN A 123 3.31 24.79 7.53
C GLN A 123 2.69 23.61 8.27
N LYS A 124 1.37 23.45 8.14
CA LYS A 124 0.66 22.30 8.69
C LYS A 124 0.93 21.08 7.79
N PHE A 125 1.90 20.27 8.18
CA PHE A 125 2.18 18.98 7.55
C PHE A 125 1.63 17.85 8.43
N GLY A 126 1.10 16.80 7.80
CA GLY A 126 0.57 15.62 8.49
C GLY A 126 -0.96 15.52 8.51
N LYS A 127 -1.46 14.33 8.84
CA LYS A 127 -2.90 14.03 8.90
C LYS A 127 -3.58 14.57 10.16
N PHE A 128 -2.81 14.70 11.24
CA PHE A 128 -3.29 15.11 12.56
C PHE A 128 -2.72 16.45 12.96
N THR A 129 -3.46 17.21 13.76
CA THR A 129 -2.94 18.43 14.39
C THR A 129 -2.27 18.12 15.72
N PHE A 130 -1.39 19.01 16.20
CA PHE A 130 -0.80 18.91 17.53
C PHE A 130 -1.86 18.73 18.63
N GLU A 131 -2.93 19.55 18.57
CA GLU A 131 -4.05 19.47 19.52
C GLU A 131 -4.69 18.08 19.52
N GLN A 132 -4.96 17.51 18.35
CA GLN A 132 -5.53 16.16 18.23
C GLN A 132 -4.63 15.09 18.82
N LEU A 133 -3.29 15.20 18.64
CA LEU A 133 -2.35 14.25 19.22
C LEU A 133 -2.30 14.36 20.75
N ILE A 134 -2.30 15.58 21.30
CA ILE A 134 -2.36 15.78 22.75
C ILE A 134 -3.69 15.27 23.31
N GLN A 135 -4.82 15.63 22.71
CA GLN A 135 -6.15 15.17 23.14
C GLN A 135 -6.25 13.64 23.11
N ALA A 136 -5.83 13.00 22.02
CA ALA A 136 -5.84 11.56 21.92
C ALA A 136 -4.94 10.92 22.99
N THR A 137 -3.78 11.51 23.27
CA THR A 137 -2.85 11.01 24.30
C THR A 137 -3.44 11.17 25.70
N LEU A 138 -4.02 12.33 26.03
CA LEU A 138 -4.66 12.53 27.33
C LEU A 138 -5.86 11.59 27.51
N LEU A 139 -6.66 11.37 26.45
CA LEU A 139 -7.78 10.44 26.48
C LEU A 139 -7.32 8.99 26.68
N ASP A 140 -6.28 8.54 25.97
CA ASP A 140 -5.65 7.22 26.20
C ASP A 140 -5.20 7.05 27.66
N LEU A 141 -4.62 8.10 28.25
CA LEU A 141 -4.18 8.08 29.65
C LEU A 141 -5.35 8.07 30.64
N VAL A 142 -6.49 8.67 30.31
CA VAL A 142 -7.73 8.57 31.08
C VAL A 142 -8.29 7.15 31.00
N ASP A 143 -8.39 6.58 29.78
CA ASP A 143 -8.91 5.23 29.55
C ASP A 143 -8.07 4.16 30.26
N ARG A 144 -6.75 4.36 30.32
CA ARG A 144 -5.80 3.50 31.06
C ARG A 144 -5.78 3.74 32.57
N GLY A 145 -6.52 4.74 33.08
CA GLY A 145 -6.64 5.06 34.51
C GLY A 145 -5.44 5.82 35.11
N HIS A 146 -4.53 6.34 34.29
CA HIS A 146 -3.41 7.17 34.74
C HIS A 146 -3.83 8.60 35.06
N LEU A 147 -4.86 9.09 34.37
CA LEU A 147 -5.50 10.38 34.57
C LEU A 147 -6.94 10.18 35.02
N SER A 148 -7.48 11.18 35.71
CA SER A 148 -8.90 11.24 36.01
C SER A 148 -9.40 12.67 35.84
N ILE A 149 -10.60 12.75 35.27
CA ILE A 149 -11.34 13.99 35.09
C ILE A 149 -12.36 14.06 36.22
N PHE A 150 -12.33 15.13 37.00
CA PHE A 150 -13.25 15.38 38.10
C PHE A 150 -14.06 16.64 37.79
N GLU A 151 -15.35 16.65 38.11
CA GLU A 151 -16.15 17.87 38.04
C GLU A 151 -15.68 18.83 39.14
N GLY A 152 -15.10 19.97 38.75
CA GLY A 152 -14.84 21.09 39.64
C GLY A 152 -16.08 21.96 39.82
N GLU A 153 -15.97 23.03 40.62
CA GLU A 153 -17.10 23.93 40.91
C GLU A 153 -17.62 24.66 39.66
N GLU A 154 -16.74 25.04 38.72
CA GLU A 154 -17.09 25.74 37.47
C GLU A 154 -16.69 24.97 36.20
N GLU A 155 -15.53 24.30 36.22
CA GLU A 155 -15.00 23.55 35.07
C GLU A 155 -14.43 22.19 35.51
N PRO A 156 -14.30 21.21 34.60
CA PRO A 156 -13.66 19.94 34.88
C PRO A 156 -12.14 20.10 35.11
N TRP A 157 -11.63 19.37 36.11
CA TRP A 157 -10.22 19.32 36.48
C TRP A 157 -9.59 18.00 36.05
N LEU A 158 -8.32 18.06 35.63
CA LEU A 158 -7.51 16.90 35.32
C LEU A 158 -6.56 16.62 36.48
N ARG A 159 -6.56 15.39 37.01
CA ARG A 159 -5.65 14.93 38.06
C ARG A 159 -4.84 13.73 37.61
N ILE A 160 -3.54 13.73 37.95
CA ILE A 160 -2.64 12.60 37.76
C ILE A 160 -2.80 11.62 38.92
N ASN A 161 -3.30 10.41 38.63
CA ASN A 161 -3.46 9.36 39.62
C ASN A 161 -2.17 8.58 39.85
N SER A 162 -1.47 8.22 38.76
CA SER A 162 -0.28 7.38 38.82
C SER A 162 0.60 7.56 37.59
N GLU A 163 1.88 7.85 37.83
CA GLU A 163 2.91 7.85 36.78
C GLU A 163 3.56 6.46 36.57
N LYS A 164 3.19 5.46 37.37
CA LYS A 164 3.78 4.13 37.31
C LYS A 164 3.32 3.43 36.04
N GLY A 165 4.25 3.01 35.19
CA GLY A 165 3.95 2.34 33.92
C GLY A 165 3.82 3.28 32.72
N LEU A 166 3.87 4.60 32.92
CA LEU A 166 3.93 5.56 31.82
C LEU A 166 5.25 5.44 31.06
N SER A 167 5.15 5.50 29.74
CA SER A 167 6.29 5.65 28.84
C SER A 167 6.93 7.03 29.01
N ASN A 168 8.21 7.16 28.67
CA ASN A 168 8.95 8.42 28.87
C ASN A 168 8.31 9.60 28.12
N PHE A 169 7.80 9.39 26.89
CA PHE A 169 7.13 10.45 26.14
C PHE A 169 5.80 10.86 26.78
N GLU A 170 5.05 9.93 27.40
CA GLU A 170 3.80 10.24 28.10
C GLU A 170 4.07 11.11 29.33
N LYS A 171 5.14 10.82 30.07
CA LYS A 171 5.60 11.67 31.19
C LYS A 171 6.00 13.07 30.72
N GLU A 172 6.69 13.16 29.60
CA GLU A 172 7.05 14.45 29.01
C GLU A 172 5.82 15.21 28.51
N CYS A 173 4.81 14.52 27.96
CA CYS A 173 3.52 15.10 27.60
C CYS A 173 2.82 15.67 28.84
N LEU A 174 2.69 14.88 29.92
CA LEU A 174 2.05 15.32 31.17
C LEU A 174 2.76 16.53 31.79
N ARG A 175 4.10 16.53 31.80
CA ARG A 175 4.89 17.68 32.27
C ARG A 175 4.72 18.90 31.38
N MET A 176 4.48 18.74 30.09
CA MET A 176 4.20 19.86 29.20
C MET A 176 2.79 20.43 29.44
N THR A 177 1.81 19.57 29.72
CA THR A 177 0.40 19.96 29.89
C THR A 177 0.06 20.46 31.29
N LEU A 178 0.59 19.84 32.35
CA LEU A 178 0.32 20.21 33.75
C LEU A 178 1.53 20.83 34.48
N SER A 179 2.69 20.93 33.84
CA SER A 179 3.93 21.40 34.48
C SER A 179 4.31 20.55 35.70
N THR A 180 4.42 21.16 36.88
CA THR A 180 4.70 20.51 38.16
C THR A 180 3.43 20.21 38.95
N ASN A 181 2.27 20.65 38.47
CA ASN A 181 1.00 20.50 39.16
C ASN A 181 0.47 19.07 38.95
N LYS A 182 -0.06 18.48 40.01
CA LYS A 182 -0.73 17.17 39.92
C LYS A 182 -2.16 17.29 39.45
N GLU A 183 -2.74 18.48 39.58
CA GLU A 183 -4.14 18.79 39.32
C GLU A 183 -4.22 20.16 38.65
N LEU A 184 -5.02 20.28 37.59
CA LEU A 184 -5.17 21.52 36.84
C LEU A 184 -6.54 21.57 36.14
N ALA A 185 -7.17 22.74 36.08
CA ALA A 185 -8.36 22.95 35.27
C ALA A 185 -8.05 22.72 33.78
N LEU A 186 -9.03 22.25 33.00
CA LEU A 186 -8.81 22.01 31.56
C LEU A 186 -8.53 23.31 30.77
N SER A 187 -9.06 24.45 31.21
CA SER A 187 -8.78 25.78 30.65
C SER A 187 -7.33 26.23 30.91
N ASP A 188 -6.74 25.80 32.01
CA ASP A 188 -5.42 26.21 32.47
C ASP A 188 -4.27 25.33 31.95
N LEU A 189 -4.55 24.40 31.02
CA LEU A 189 -3.53 23.55 30.42
C LEU A 189 -2.38 24.37 29.79
N PHE A 190 -1.19 23.80 29.83
CA PHE A 190 0.07 24.41 29.39
C PHE A 190 0.47 25.68 30.16
N PRO A 191 0.45 25.66 31.51
CA PRO A 191 0.61 26.87 32.32
C PRO A 191 1.97 27.55 32.11
N GLU A 192 3.04 26.78 31.84
CA GLU A 192 4.36 27.32 31.48
C GLU A 192 4.41 28.10 30.17
N TYR A 193 3.42 27.92 29.29
CA TYR A 193 3.39 28.48 27.94
C TYR A 193 2.26 29.49 27.72
N GLN A 194 1.43 29.72 28.73
CA GLN A 194 0.44 30.78 28.69
C GLN A 194 1.12 32.15 28.84
N VAL A 195 0.72 33.11 28.01
CA VAL A 195 1.22 34.48 28.08
C VAL A 195 0.14 35.38 28.65
N SER A 196 0.41 36.00 29.80
CA SER A 196 -0.52 36.93 30.43
C SER A 196 -0.77 38.15 29.54
N SER A 197 -2.02 38.54 29.35
CA SER A 197 -2.43 39.73 28.59
C SER A 197 -1.82 41.03 29.15
N GLY A 198 -1.58 41.08 30.46
CA GLY A 198 -0.91 42.20 31.15
C GLY A 198 0.54 42.46 30.71
N LEU A 199 1.22 41.49 30.07
CA LEU A 199 2.58 41.68 29.56
C LEU A 199 2.61 42.66 28.37
N PHE A 200 1.50 42.78 27.64
CA PHE A 200 1.40 43.62 26.45
C PHE A 200 0.55 44.88 26.67
N HIS A 201 -0.34 44.89 27.66
CA HIS A 201 -1.15 46.05 27.98
C HIS A 201 -0.31 47.13 28.68
N GLY A 202 -0.02 48.22 27.97
CA GLY A 202 0.73 49.37 28.49
C GLY A 202 2.25 49.29 28.31
N ALA A 203 2.74 48.31 27.53
CA ALA A 203 4.16 48.16 27.22
C ALA A 203 4.71 49.40 26.47
N LYS A 204 5.84 49.93 26.93
CA LYS A 204 6.54 51.05 26.28
C LYS A 204 7.62 50.52 25.34
N GLU A 205 8.17 51.37 24.47
CA GLU A 205 9.31 51.00 23.60
C GLU A 205 10.52 50.46 24.39
N ALA A 206 10.71 50.91 25.64
CA ALA A 206 11.75 50.40 26.53
C ALA A 206 11.56 48.91 26.89
N ASP A 207 10.32 48.42 26.90
CA ASP A 207 9.96 47.04 27.26
C ASP A 207 10.03 46.09 26.06
N GLU A 208 10.14 46.61 24.83
CA GLU A 208 10.15 45.83 23.59
C GLU A 208 11.25 44.75 23.62
N LYS A 209 12.45 45.12 24.07
CA LYS A 209 13.58 44.19 24.17
C LYS A 209 13.27 43.05 25.13
N HIS A 210 12.70 43.35 26.29
CA HIS A 210 12.36 42.36 27.30
C HIS A 210 11.24 41.42 26.81
N ILE A 211 10.20 41.96 26.19
CA ILE A 211 9.10 41.20 25.61
C ILE A 211 9.60 40.25 24.52
N ARG A 212 10.50 40.73 23.66
CA ARG A 212 11.12 39.91 22.61
C ARG A 212 11.98 38.78 23.18
N GLU A 213 12.79 39.08 24.20
CA GLU A 213 13.61 38.07 24.88
C GLU A 213 12.76 37.02 25.59
N PHE A 214 11.69 37.44 26.28
CA PHE A 214 10.73 36.54 26.91
C PHE A 214 10.05 35.64 25.88
N GLY A 215 9.52 36.21 24.78
CA GLY A 215 8.89 35.45 23.71
C GLY A 215 9.85 34.46 23.04
N MET A 216 11.11 34.85 22.80
CA MET A 216 12.12 33.93 22.28
C MET A 216 12.47 32.82 23.27
N HIS A 217 12.54 33.13 24.56
CA HIS A 217 12.79 32.13 25.60
C HIS A 217 11.64 31.12 25.65
N LEU A 218 10.40 31.59 25.64
CA LEU A 218 9.20 30.76 25.66
C LEU A 218 9.14 29.84 24.44
N LYS A 219 9.34 30.41 23.25
CA LYS A 219 9.39 29.65 21.99
C LYS A 219 10.44 28.54 22.04
N ARG A 220 11.67 28.86 22.44
CA ARG A 220 12.77 27.87 22.54
C ARG A 220 12.49 26.82 23.60
N SER A 221 11.88 27.19 24.73
CA SER A 221 11.51 26.24 25.78
C SER A 221 10.50 25.21 25.25
N PHE A 222 9.50 25.67 24.51
CA PHE A 222 8.48 24.83 23.89
C PHE A 222 9.09 23.89 22.84
N GLU A 223 9.89 24.42 21.89
CA GLU A 223 10.57 23.62 20.85
C GLU A 223 11.44 22.51 21.47
N ARG A 224 12.25 22.85 22.48
CA ARG A 224 13.08 21.84 23.18
C ARG A 224 12.24 20.77 23.87
N ARG A 225 11.07 21.13 24.41
CA ARG A 225 10.17 20.15 25.06
C ARG A 225 9.59 19.19 24.03
N LEU A 226 9.15 19.72 22.90
CA LEU A 226 8.66 18.92 21.77
C LEU A 226 9.73 17.97 21.23
N GLU A 227 10.94 18.46 20.96
CA GLU A 227 12.06 17.63 20.49
C GLU A 227 12.38 16.49 21.45
N ARG A 228 12.39 16.75 22.76
CA ARG A 228 12.62 15.72 23.80
C ARG A 228 11.52 14.67 23.79
N MET A 229 10.26 15.10 23.73
CA MET A 229 9.12 14.19 23.65
C MET A 229 9.15 13.35 22.37
N GLN A 230 9.44 13.97 21.22
CA GLN A 230 9.59 13.28 19.93
C GLN A 230 10.75 12.28 19.97
N SER A 231 11.89 12.61 20.58
CA SER A 231 12.98 11.66 20.79
C SER A 231 12.51 10.43 21.58
N CYS A 232 11.74 10.64 22.65
CA CYS A 232 11.20 9.55 23.46
C CYS A 232 10.20 8.68 22.67
N VAL A 233 9.43 9.26 21.75
CA VAL A 233 8.56 8.51 20.82
C VAL A 233 9.41 7.67 19.86
N ARG A 234 10.43 8.26 19.24
CA ARG A 234 11.36 7.56 18.34
C ARG A 234 12.06 6.38 19.05
N ASP A 235 12.44 6.55 20.31
CA ASP A 235 13.03 5.47 21.11
C ASP A 235 12.01 4.37 21.40
N LYS A 236 10.76 4.71 21.71
CA LYS A 236 9.69 3.72 21.90
C LYS A 236 9.43 2.92 20.63
N VAL A 237 9.37 3.56 19.47
CA VAL A 237 9.21 2.90 18.15
C VAL A 237 10.35 1.90 17.92
N LYS A 238 11.60 2.28 18.21
CA LYS A 238 12.78 1.41 18.10
C LYS A 238 12.70 0.22 19.07
N ILE A 239 12.35 0.45 20.33
CA ILE A 239 12.20 -0.60 21.37
C ILE A 239 11.14 -1.62 20.95
N LEU A 240 10.02 -1.15 20.42
CA LEU A 240 8.93 -1.99 19.93
C LEU A 240 9.25 -2.69 18.60
N ARG A 241 10.41 -2.38 17.98
CA ARG A 241 10.86 -2.93 16.69
C ARG A 241 9.80 -2.80 15.60
N ILE A 242 9.07 -1.69 15.60
CA ILE A 242 8.03 -1.44 14.60
C ILE A 242 8.74 -1.25 13.25
N PRO A 243 8.38 -2.02 12.20
CA PRO A 243 9.01 -1.85 10.90
C PRO A 243 8.64 -0.50 10.28
N SER A 244 9.56 0.09 9.53
CA SER A 244 9.22 1.24 8.68
C SER A 244 8.28 0.78 7.58
N TYR A 245 7.06 1.33 7.56
CA TYR A 245 6.09 1.09 6.49
C TYR A 245 6.33 1.97 5.28
N TYR A 246 7.18 2.98 5.41
CA TYR A 246 7.41 4.00 4.42
C TYR A 246 8.79 3.86 3.77
N ARG A 247 8.84 4.25 2.48
CA ARG A 247 10.09 4.36 1.75
C ARG A 247 10.92 5.50 2.35
N PRO A 248 12.24 5.35 2.52
CA PRO A 248 13.09 6.48 2.89
C PRO A 248 12.98 7.59 1.84
N LEU A 249 12.84 8.82 2.31
CA LEU A 249 12.88 10.01 1.47
C LEU A 249 14.28 10.15 0.85
N THR A 250 14.32 10.50 -0.43
CA THR A 250 15.56 10.89 -1.11
C THR A 250 16.06 12.23 -0.57
N GLU A 251 17.34 12.53 -0.75
CA GLU A 251 17.92 13.81 -0.29
C GLU A 251 17.18 15.03 -0.85
N LYS A 252 16.72 14.96 -2.11
CA LYS A 252 15.92 16.02 -2.74
C LYS A 252 14.59 16.22 -2.02
N GLU A 253 13.91 15.13 -1.64
CA GLU A 253 12.64 15.17 -0.91
C GLU A 253 12.84 15.68 0.53
N ASN A 254 13.90 15.24 1.22
CA ASN A 254 14.25 15.72 2.56
C ASN A 254 14.50 17.22 2.62
N ASN A 255 15.10 17.80 1.57
CA ASN A 255 15.36 19.24 1.51
C ASN A 255 14.10 20.08 1.32
N LEU A 256 12.99 19.49 0.84
CA LEU A 256 11.68 20.17 0.74
C LEU A 256 10.94 20.18 2.07
N VAL A 257 11.11 19.15 2.91
CA VAL A 257 10.46 19.04 4.23
C VAL A 257 11.14 19.95 5.27
N LYS A 258 12.44 20.20 5.14
CA LYS A 258 13.21 21.06 6.07
C LYS A 258 13.07 22.57 5.81
N LYS A 259 12.29 22.99 4.83
CA LYS A 259 12.23 24.37 4.32
C LYS A 259 10.96 25.09 4.73
#